data_AF-A0A1H5VYP9-F1
#
_entry.id   AF-A0A1H5VYP9-F1
#
_cell.length_a   1.000
_cell.length_b   1.000
_cell.length_c   1.000
_cell.angle_alpha   90.00
_cell.angle_beta   90.00
_cell.angle_gamma   90.00
#
_symmetry.space_group_name_H-M   'P 1'
#
loop_
_entity.id
_entity.type
_entity.pdbx_description
1 polymer ?
#
loop_
_entity_poly.entity_id
_entity_poly.type
_entity_poly.pdbx_seq_one_letter_code
_entity_poly.pdbx_strand_id
1 'polypeptide(L)' 'MNTLNPERNKVAINRNHPMIDKILKAESEKEKARLAKQSFNLALLSQGLLNGKDLTAFVKRSVELI' A
#
# COMPACT_ATOMS: atom_id res chain seq x y z
N MET A 1 1.87 -30.05 16.79
CA MET A 1 2.70 -28.85 17.09
C MET A 1 2.37 -27.80 16.03
N ASN A 2 1.55 -26.79 16.35
CA ASN A 2 1.07 -25.80 15.37
C ASN A 2 2.05 -24.62 15.31
N THR A 3 2.86 -24.51 14.26
CA THR A 3 3.78 -23.38 14.07
C THR A 3 3.09 -22.31 13.23
N LEU A 4 2.68 -21.22 13.87
CA LEU A 4 2.24 -19.98 13.24
C LEU A 4 3.32 -19.49 12.26
N ASN A 5 3.13 -19.75 10.98
CA ASN A 5 3.94 -19.16 9.93
C ASN A 5 3.53 -17.68 9.87
N PRO A 6 4.43 -16.70 10.06
CA PRO A 6 4.07 -15.32 9.83
C PRO A 6 3.67 -15.21 8.36
N GLU A 7 2.43 -14.80 8.09
CA GLU A 7 1.87 -14.57 6.74
C GLU A 7 2.78 -13.60 5.97
N ARG A 8 3.86 -14.14 5.38
CA ARG A 8 4.80 -13.41 4.55
C ARG A 8 4.11 -13.15 3.23
N ASN A 9 3.38 -12.05 3.17
CA ASN A 9 2.81 -11.54 1.94
C ASN A 9 3.95 -11.30 0.93
N LYS A 10 3.98 -12.07 -0.15
CA LYS A 10 4.91 -11.84 -1.27
C LYS A 10 4.44 -10.57 -1.99
N VAL A 11 5.18 -9.48 -1.82
CA VAL A 11 4.89 -8.21 -2.51
C VAL A 11 5.65 -8.19 -3.82
N ALA A 12 4.93 -8.23 -4.94
CA ALA A 12 5.49 -7.98 -6.26
C ALA A 12 5.32 -6.49 -6.61
N ILE A 13 6.40 -5.83 -7.03
CA ILE A 13 6.39 -4.41 -7.37
C ILE A 13 6.61 -4.26 -8.87
N ASN A 14 5.66 -3.63 -9.57
CA ASN A 14 5.83 -3.26 -10.97
C ASN A 14 6.63 -1.95 -11.09
N ARG A 15 7.94 -2.06 -11.33
CA ARG A 15 8.84 -0.91 -11.48
C ARG A 15 8.52 -0.02 -12.70
N ASN A 16 7.78 -0.52 -13.69
CA ASN A 16 7.41 0.22 -14.89
C ASN A 16 6.16 1.10 -14.68
N HIS A 17 5.55 1.11 -13.50
CA HIS A 17 4.35 1.89 -13.24
C HIS A 17 4.72 3.35 -12.88
N PRO A 18 4.04 4.38 -13.44
CA PRO A 18 4.33 5.80 -13.16
C PRO A 18 4.29 6.19 -11.68
N MET A 19 3.56 5.43 -10.85
CA MET A 19 3.51 5.62 -9.40
C MET A 19 4.86 5.33 -8.71
N ILE A 20 5.63 4.36 -9.20
CA ILE A 20 6.96 4.05 -8.66
C ILE A 20 7.93 5.17 -9.00
N ASP A 21 7.87 5.70 -10.22
CA ASP A 21 8.65 6.88 -10.61
C ASP A 21 8.33 8.09 -9.73
N LYS A 22 7.05 8.31 -9.39
CA LYS A 22 6.65 9.37 -8.45
C LYS A 22 7.22 9.15 -7.05
N ILE A 23 7.24 7.91 -6.56
CA ILE A 23 7.88 7.57 -5.28
C ILE A 23 9.38 7.84 -5.35
N LEU A 24 10.06 7.42 -6.42
CA LEU A 24 11.50 7.62 -6.57
C LEU A 24 11.89 9.09 -6.71
N LYS A 25 11.04 9.90 -7.34
CA LYS A 25 11.25 11.34 -7.54
C LYS A 25 10.80 12.22 -6.37
N ALA A 26 10.15 11.65 -5.34
CA ALA A 26 9.73 12.44 -4.18
C ALA A 26 10.97 12.93 -3.39
N GLU A 27 11.01 14.22 -3.08
CA GLU A 27 12.18 14.88 -2.51
C GLU A 27 12.38 14.58 -1.02
N SER A 28 11.29 14.29 -0.28
CA SER A 28 11.35 13.97 1.15
C SER A 28 11.08 12.50 1.43
N GLU A 29 11.82 11.94 2.39
CA GLU A 29 11.59 10.57 2.87
C GLU A 29 10.18 10.38 3.44
N LYS A 30 9.61 11.45 4.02
CA LYS A 30 8.22 11.44 4.51
C LYS A 30 7.22 11.24 3.36
N GLU A 31 7.44 11.90 2.24
CA GLU A 31 6.57 11.81 1.07
C GLU A 31 6.76 10.47 0.32
N LYS A 32 8.00 9.99 0.23
CA LYS A 32 8.29 8.62 -0.24
C LYS A 32 7.54 7.57 0.56
N ALA A 33 7.64 7.64 1.90
CA ALA A 33 6.97 6.71 2.80
C ALA A 33 5.44 6.79 2.66
N ARG A 34 4.88 8.00 2.49
CA ARG A 34 3.44 8.21 2.28
C ARG A 34 2.96 7.56 0.99
N LEU A 35 3.63 7.81 -0.13
CA LEU A 35 3.28 7.27 -1.45
C LEU A 35 3.49 5.75 -1.52
N ALA A 36 4.56 5.23 -0.91
CA ALA A 36 4.80 3.80 -0.80
C ALA A 36 3.71 3.10 0.01
N LYS A 37 3.31 3.68 1.16
CA LYS A 37 2.23 3.14 2.00
C LYS A 37 0.87 3.19 1.29
N GLN A 38 0.59 4.24 0.53
CA GLN A 38 -0.60 4.33 -0.29
C GLN A 38 -0.65 3.24 -1.36
N SER A 39 0.48 3.01 -2.06
CA SER A 39 0.61 1.95 -3.07
C SER A 39 0.42 0.55 -2.48
N PHE A 40 0.99 0.32 -1.30
CA PHE A 40 0.86 -0.94 -0.58
C PHE A 40 -0.58 -1.20 -0.12
N ASN A 41 -1.24 -0.19 0.45
CA ASN A 41 -2.65 -0.30 0.84
C ASN A 41 -3.56 -0.54 -0.37
N LEU A 42 -3.26 0.07 -1.52
CA LEU A 42 -3.97 -0.18 -2.77
C LEU A 42 -3.77 -1.62 -3.26
N ALA A 43 -2.56 -2.17 -3.15
CA ALA A 43 -2.29 -3.57 -3.48
C ALA A 43 -3.06 -4.53 -2.55
N LEU A 44 -3.07 -4.25 -1.24
CA LEU A 44 -3.86 -5.03 -0.27
C LEU A 44 -5.36 -4.96 -0.57
N LEU A 45 -5.87 -3.77 -0.91
CA LEU A 45 -7.26 -3.59 -1.33
C LEU A 45 -7.58 -4.42 -2.57
N SER A 46 -6.73 -4.34 -3.61
CA SER A 46 -6.92 -5.05 -4.87
C SER A 46 -6.88 -6.58 -4.71
N GLN A 47 -6.17 -7.08 -3.70
CA GLN A 47 -6.12 -8.52 -3.36
C GLN A 47 -7.27 -8.94 -2.41
N GLY A 48 -8.13 -8.02 -1.98
CA GLY A 48 -9.17 -8.31 -1.00
C GLY A 48 -8.63 -8.64 0.40
N LEU A 49 -7.37 -8.30 0.67
CA LEU A 49 -6.68 -8.51 1.95
C LEU A 49 -6.80 -7.31 2.90
N LEU A 50 -7.46 -6.24 2.45
CA LEU A 50 -7.77 -5.07 3.25
C LEU A 50 -9.21 -5.17 3.77
N ASN A 51 -9.37 -5.45 5.07
CA ASN A 51 -10.66 -5.87 5.64
C ASN A 51 -11.05 -4.97 6.82
N GLY A 52 -12.34 -4.84 7.09
CA GLY A 52 -12.85 -4.21 8.30
C GLY A 52 -12.46 -2.73 8.43
N LYS A 53 -11.77 -2.38 9.54
CA LYS A 53 -11.42 -1.00 9.87
C LYS A 53 -10.44 -0.38 8.87
N ASP A 54 -9.53 -1.16 8.32
CA ASP A 54 -8.51 -0.67 7.39
C ASP A 54 -9.09 -0.33 6.02
N LEU A 55 -10.09 -1.07 5.55
CA LEU A 55 -10.85 -0.77 4.35
C LEU A 55 -11.57 0.57 4.46
N THR A 56 -12.34 0.77 5.53
CA THR A 56 -13.07 2.01 5.78
C THR A 56 -12.13 3.21 5.89
N ALA A 57 -10.99 3.05 6.56
CA ALA A 57 -9.99 4.11 6.70
C ALA A 57 -9.25 4.43 5.39
N PHE A 58 -9.12 3.47 4.48
CA PHE A 58 -8.55 3.67 3.16
C PHE A 58 -9.53 4.39 2.22
N VAL A 59 -10.80 3.98 2.21
CA VAL A 59 -11.85 4.62 1.40
C VAL A 59 -12.03 6.08 1.82
N LYS A 60 -12.16 6.37 3.13
CA LYS A 60 -12.25 7.75 3.63
C LYS A 60 -11.09 8.63 3.14
N ARG A 61 -9.84 8.15 3.31
CA ARG A 61 -8.65 8.88 2.84
C ARG A 61 -8.63 9.09 1.34
N SER A 62 -9.09 8.11 0.57
CA SER A 62 -9.12 8.23 -0.90
C SER A 62 -10.16 9.25 -1.37
N VAL A 63 -11.28 9.38 -0.64
CA VAL A 63 -12.32 10.38 -0.92
C VAL A 63 -11.90 11.79 -0.47
N GLU A 64 -11.17 11.93 0.64
CA GLU A 64 -10.63 13.22 1.12
C GLU A 64 -9.50 13.79 0.23
N LEU A 65 -8.97 12.98 -0.69
CA LEU A 65 -7.88 13.35 -1.61
C LEU A 65 -8.39 13.83 -2.99
N ILE A 66 -9.70 13.86 -3.21
CA ILE A 66 -10.38 14.44 -4.39
C ILE A 66 -10.79 15.88 -4.05
#